data_AF-A0A2P6VNE8-F1
#
_entry.id   AF-A0A2P6VNE8-F1
#
_cell.length_a   1.000
_cell.length_b   1.000
_cell.length_c   1.000
_cell.angle_alpha   90.00
_cell.angle_beta   90.00
_cell.angle_gamma   90.00
#
_symmetry.space_group_name_H-M   'P 1'
#
loop_
_entity.id
_entity.type
_entity.pdbx_description
1 polymer ?
#
loop_
_entity_poly.entity_id
_entity_poly.type
_entity_poly.pdbx_seq_one_letter_code
_entity_poly.pdbx_strand_id
1 'polypeptide(L)'
;MGEPQQKRGVRIAIEGCGHGELDKIYETMAALERQEGKKIDLLICCGDFQAVRNMDDLECMACPPKYRHIATFWKYYSGQVETPYPTIFIGGNHEAANHLWELYYGGWAAPRIWFLGYAGVVRFGGVRIGGLSGIYKEPHYRQGHYEWPPYNPSTMRSAYHVRELEVHRLLRLRQPVDVFLSHDWPQGIARHGDTARLLQRKAFLRGEIADNSLGSPPAAQLLDSLQPSYWFSAHLHTKFAALYVHRRQQQQGQQQQGPTPVAAGPPAAQLAAQQGQQQGQQQGGKPEATRFLSLDKCLPGRSFLQVVDFPEADGPLEFEYDAEWLAVLRSTHGLLSLQRRPAALPRAAPAPTAAALAEVERLLGERNGGATVPQNFQLTAPPFDPNDPRMKQGHMPQRPVRNPQTEAFLSMLDLPYNLDWAGAAAAGGGAGSSAGASEVSDPSEIELGDDTVEDGEEPETDPALAAVLGQQMAAAAANNPEEIELDF
;
A
#
# COMPACT_ATOMS: atom_id res chain seq x y z
N MET A 1 12.99 -42.86 3.02
CA MET A 1 12.39 -41.71 3.73
C MET A 1 13.09 -40.49 3.19
N GLY A 2 12.42 -39.69 2.37
CA GLY A 2 13.00 -38.43 1.88
C GLY A 2 13.17 -37.48 3.06
N GLU A 3 14.29 -36.78 3.12
CA GLU A 3 14.51 -35.73 4.12
C GLU A 3 13.33 -34.74 4.06
N PRO A 4 12.79 -34.30 5.21
CA PRO A 4 11.76 -33.27 5.22
C PRO A 4 12.34 -32.01 4.56
N GLN A 5 11.75 -31.62 3.43
CA GLN A 5 12.13 -30.42 2.70
C GLN A 5 11.95 -29.24 3.64
N GLN A 6 13.06 -28.61 4.03
CA GLN A 6 13.04 -27.49 4.98
C GLN A 6 12.21 -26.37 4.37
N LYS A 7 11.06 -26.05 5.00
CA LYS A 7 10.19 -24.96 4.55
C LYS A 7 10.99 -23.66 4.63
N ARG A 8 11.32 -23.10 3.46
CA ARG A 8 11.93 -21.78 3.37
C ARG A 8 10.77 -20.78 3.39
N GLY A 9 10.57 -20.12 4.53
CA GLY A 9 9.58 -19.04 4.65
C GLY A 9 9.81 -17.91 3.64
N VAL A 10 8.88 -16.95 3.59
CA VAL A 10 8.93 -15.85 2.62
C VAL A 10 9.65 -14.66 3.22
N ARG A 11 10.61 -14.09 2.49
CA ARG A 11 11.34 -12.89 2.90
C ARG A 11 10.94 -11.69 2.07
N ILE A 12 10.44 -10.65 2.72
CA ILE A 12 9.84 -9.49 2.05
C ILE A 12 10.60 -8.23 2.43
N ALA A 13 11.08 -7.47 1.45
CA ALA A 13 11.56 -6.11 1.65
C ALA A 13 10.38 -5.13 1.61
N ILE A 14 10.30 -4.26 2.61
CA ILE A 14 9.31 -3.19 2.74
C ILE A 14 10.03 -1.87 2.48
N GLU A 15 9.48 -1.07 1.58
CA GLU A 15 9.99 0.23 1.17
C GLU A 15 8.94 1.33 1.47
N GLY A 16 9.42 2.50 1.89
CA GLY A 16 8.62 3.67 2.22
C GLY A 16 8.09 4.42 1.00
N CYS A 17 8.69 5.57 0.68
CA CYS A 17 8.38 6.37 -0.51
C CYS A 17 9.48 6.20 -1.57
N GLY A 18 9.14 5.60 -2.71
CA GLY A 18 10.12 5.25 -3.74
C GLY A 18 10.64 6.42 -4.56
N HIS A 19 9.78 7.40 -4.86
CA HIS A 19 10.04 8.57 -5.72
C HIS A 19 10.74 8.25 -7.06
N GLY A 20 10.42 7.09 -7.64
CA GLY A 20 10.98 6.65 -8.92
C GLY A 20 12.41 6.10 -8.86
N GLU A 21 13.03 6.00 -7.68
CA GLU A 21 14.41 5.55 -7.45
C GLU A 21 14.58 4.02 -7.43
N LEU A 22 13.93 3.34 -8.39
CA LEU A 22 13.87 1.87 -8.42
C LEU A 22 15.23 1.21 -8.56
N ASP A 23 16.13 1.78 -9.35
CA ASP A 23 17.49 1.25 -9.56
C ASP A 23 18.21 1.18 -8.19
N LYS A 24 18.17 2.26 -7.40
CA LYS A 24 18.79 2.34 -6.07
C LYS A 24 18.16 1.37 -5.07
N ILE A 25 16.83 1.21 -5.11
CA ILE A 25 16.12 0.27 -4.23
C ILE A 25 16.57 -1.16 -4.52
N TYR A 26 16.57 -1.58 -5.79
CA TYR A 26 16.99 -2.93 -6.17
C TYR A 26 18.47 -3.19 -5.92
N GLU A 27 19.34 -2.21 -6.16
CA GLU A 27 20.78 -2.30 -5.82
C GLU A 27 21.00 -2.49 -4.32
N THR A 28 20.24 -1.78 -3.48
CA THR A 28 20.27 -1.91 -2.02
C THR A 28 19.83 -3.31 -1.61
N MET A 29 18.72 -3.83 -2.15
CA MET A 29 18.26 -5.20 -1.89
C MET A 29 19.32 -6.23 -2.28
N ALA A 30 19.93 -6.09 -3.45
CA ALA A 30 20.98 -6.99 -3.92
C ALA A 30 22.23 -6.95 -3.02
N ALA A 31 22.57 -5.79 -2.46
CA ALA A 31 23.65 -5.66 -1.48
C ALA A 31 23.32 -6.38 -0.17
N LEU A 32 22.08 -6.23 0.33
CA LEU A 32 21.60 -6.96 1.52
C LEU A 32 21.63 -8.47 1.33
N GLU A 33 21.19 -8.97 0.16
CA GLU A 33 21.26 -10.42 -0.14
C GLU A 33 22.70 -10.95 -0.11
N ARG A 34 23.66 -10.20 -0.68
CA ARG A 34 25.09 -10.57 -0.68
C ARG A 34 25.66 -10.58 0.73
N GLN A 35 25.29 -9.60 1.55
CA GLN A 35 25.80 -9.47 2.91
C GLN A 35 25.26 -10.57 3.83
N GLU A 36 23.96 -10.87 3.73
CA GLU A 36 23.30 -11.79 4.65
C GLU A 36 23.29 -13.24 4.15
N GLY A 37 23.62 -13.47 2.87
CA GLY A 37 23.56 -14.78 2.23
C GLY A 37 22.13 -15.34 2.13
N LYS A 38 21.12 -14.47 2.16
CA LYS A 38 19.69 -14.81 2.17
C LYS A 38 18.97 -14.09 1.04
N LYS A 39 18.13 -14.82 0.30
CA LYS A 39 17.31 -14.27 -0.78
C LYS A 39 16.09 -13.51 -0.28
N ILE A 40 15.78 -12.40 -0.93
CA ILE A 40 14.55 -11.63 -0.77
C ILE A 40 13.59 -12.03 -1.90
N ASP A 41 12.37 -12.40 -1.54
CA ASP A 41 11.40 -13.00 -2.47
C ASP A 41 10.42 -11.97 -3.06
N LEU A 42 10.19 -10.85 -2.36
CA LEU A 42 9.24 -9.80 -2.75
C LEU A 42 9.71 -8.42 -2.27
N LEU A 43 9.48 -7.39 -3.08
CA LEU A 43 9.50 -5.98 -2.68
C LEU A 43 8.06 -5.45 -2.52
N ILE A 44 7.76 -4.77 -1.42
CA ILE A 44 6.53 -4.01 -1.21
C ILE A 44 6.87 -2.52 -1.09
N CYS A 45 6.32 -1.68 -1.96
CA CYS A 45 6.43 -0.21 -1.86
C CYS A 45 5.14 0.40 -1.32
N CYS A 46 5.25 1.24 -0.29
CA CYS A 46 4.10 1.81 0.42
C CYS A 46 3.56 3.11 -0.21
N GLY A 47 3.98 3.45 -1.43
CA GLY A 47 3.46 4.56 -2.21
C GLY A 47 4.53 5.52 -2.69
N ASP A 48 4.09 6.60 -3.34
CA ASP A 48 4.94 7.51 -4.11
C ASP A 48 5.90 6.73 -5.02
N PHE A 49 5.39 5.68 -5.67
CA PHE A 49 6.18 4.77 -6.48
C PHE A 49 6.65 5.44 -7.77
N GLN A 50 5.83 6.36 -8.31
CA GLN A 50 6.06 7.09 -9.55
C GLN A 50 6.21 6.15 -10.76
N ALA A 51 5.14 5.39 -11.06
CA ALA A 51 5.03 4.53 -12.25
C ALA A 51 4.91 5.34 -13.56
N VAL A 52 5.88 6.22 -13.85
CA VAL A 52 5.89 7.17 -14.96
C VAL A 52 6.50 6.53 -16.20
N ARG A 53 5.71 6.33 -17.26
CA ARG A 53 6.15 5.65 -18.49
C ARG A 53 6.87 6.59 -19.44
N ASN A 54 6.46 7.87 -19.45
CA ASN A 54 6.95 8.92 -20.35
C ASN A 54 6.67 10.33 -19.78
N MET A 55 7.03 11.37 -20.54
CA MET A 55 6.83 12.75 -20.09
C MET A 55 5.35 13.18 -20.01
N ASP A 56 4.44 12.56 -20.76
CA ASP A 56 3.00 12.87 -20.69
C ASP A 56 2.40 12.43 -19.35
N ASP A 57 2.89 11.31 -18.79
CA ASP A 57 2.52 10.85 -17.45
C ASP A 57 2.97 11.87 -16.37
N LEU A 58 4.12 12.53 -16.54
CA LEU A 58 4.57 13.59 -15.61
C LEU A 58 3.63 14.80 -15.59
N GLU A 59 2.97 15.09 -16.72
CA GLU A 59 1.96 16.15 -16.77
C GLU A 59 0.70 15.82 -15.97
N CYS A 60 0.47 14.53 -15.68
CA CYS A 60 -0.64 14.06 -14.85
C CYS A 60 -0.27 13.97 -13.36
N MET A 61 0.99 14.21 -12.99
CA MET A 61 1.48 14.11 -11.62
C MET A 61 1.28 15.43 -10.87
N ALA A 62 0.67 15.33 -9.69
CA ALA A 62 0.51 16.44 -8.76
C ALA A 62 1.83 16.74 -8.04
N CYS A 63 2.73 17.40 -8.76
CA CYS A 63 4.04 17.77 -8.27
C CYS A 63 4.46 19.07 -8.96
N PRO A 64 5.07 20.05 -8.26
CA PRO A 64 5.58 21.27 -8.90
C PRO A 64 6.48 20.94 -10.10
N PRO A 65 6.36 21.65 -11.24
CA PRO A 65 7.08 21.29 -12.47
C PRO A 65 8.59 21.09 -12.32
N LYS A 66 9.25 21.85 -11.44
CA LYS A 66 10.69 21.75 -11.16
C LYS A 66 11.14 20.41 -10.56
N TYR A 67 10.21 19.65 -9.96
CA TYR A 67 10.50 18.36 -9.31
C TYR A 67 9.98 17.17 -10.13
N ARG A 68 9.48 17.41 -11.35
CA ARG A 68 8.98 16.35 -12.23
C ARG A 68 10.15 15.73 -13.00
N HIS A 69 10.69 14.64 -12.47
CA HIS A 69 11.77 13.88 -13.10
C HIS A 69 11.27 12.51 -13.58
N ILE A 70 11.71 12.09 -14.77
CA ILE A 70 11.31 10.82 -15.40
C ILE A 70 11.81 9.59 -14.64
N ALA A 71 12.87 9.76 -13.83
CA ALA A 71 13.52 8.70 -13.04
C ALA A 71 13.77 7.42 -13.86
N THR A 72 13.52 6.22 -13.30
CA THR A 72 13.97 4.97 -13.93
C THR A 72 12.86 3.96 -14.26
N PHE A 73 11.61 4.16 -13.82
CA PHE A 73 10.51 3.21 -14.06
C PHE A 73 10.30 2.86 -15.54
N TRP A 74 10.42 3.84 -16.44
CA TRP A 74 10.25 3.66 -17.89
C TRP A 74 11.19 2.58 -18.48
N LYS A 75 12.35 2.31 -17.88
CA LYS A 75 13.29 1.26 -18.29
C LYS A 75 12.70 -0.14 -18.07
N TYR A 76 12.03 -0.34 -16.94
CA TYR A 76 11.34 -1.59 -16.60
C TYR A 76 10.06 -1.75 -17.41
N TYR A 77 9.29 -0.66 -17.54
CA TYR A 77 8.08 -0.63 -18.35
C TYR A 77 8.35 -1.02 -19.81
N SER A 78 9.42 -0.48 -20.41
CA SER A 78 9.82 -0.79 -21.79
C SER A 78 10.44 -2.17 -21.98
N GLY A 79 10.84 -2.86 -20.90
CA GLY A 79 11.58 -4.12 -20.96
C GLY A 79 13.06 -3.96 -21.33
N GLN A 80 13.61 -2.74 -21.33
CA GLN A 80 15.05 -2.51 -21.49
C GLN A 80 15.86 -3.07 -20.31
N VAL A 81 15.26 -3.09 -19.13
CA VAL A 81 15.81 -3.69 -17.91
C VAL A 81 14.81 -4.68 -17.36
N GLU A 82 15.27 -5.88 -17.02
CA GLU A 82 14.45 -6.87 -16.33
C GLU A 82 14.29 -6.51 -14.85
N THR A 83 13.07 -6.64 -14.32
CA THR A 83 12.79 -6.42 -12.89
C THR A 83 13.35 -7.57 -12.05
N PRO A 84 14.37 -7.33 -11.20
CA PRO A 84 15.10 -8.39 -10.50
C PRO A 84 14.26 -9.10 -9.43
N TYR A 85 13.37 -8.36 -8.77
CA TYR A 85 12.50 -8.87 -7.71
C TYR A 85 11.03 -8.71 -8.12
N PRO A 86 10.15 -9.69 -7.86
CA PRO A 86 8.72 -9.43 -7.86
C PRO A 86 8.45 -8.23 -6.97
N THR A 87 7.66 -7.28 -7.47
CA THR A 87 7.42 -6.02 -6.77
C THR A 87 5.93 -5.74 -6.76
N ILE A 88 5.41 -5.35 -5.59
CA ILE A 88 4.04 -4.86 -5.42
C ILE A 88 4.07 -3.47 -4.83
N PHE A 89 3.16 -2.61 -5.27
CA PHE A 89 3.03 -1.26 -4.72
C PHE A 89 1.57 -0.81 -4.61
N ILE A 90 1.34 0.12 -3.70
CA ILE A 90 0.13 0.97 -3.65
C ILE A 90 0.49 2.38 -4.13
N GLY A 91 -0.50 3.20 -4.47
CA GLY A 91 -0.27 4.59 -4.88
C GLY A 91 -0.10 5.52 -3.67
N GLY A 92 0.77 6.53 -3.79
CA GLY A 92 0.83 7.67 -2.87
C GLY A 92 0.18 8.93 -3.44
N ASN A 93 0.75 10.10 -3.13
CA ASN A 93 0.31 11.40 -3.66
C ASN A 93 1.17 11.91 -4.83
N HIS A 94 2.35 11.36 -5.04
CA HIS A 94 3.21 11.64 -6.20
C HIS A 94 3.17 10.48 -7.19
N GLU A 95 2.11 10.43 -8.00
CA GLU A 95 1.89 9.35 -8.95
C GLU A 95 1.50 9.85 -10.33
N ALA A 96 1.77 9.04 -11.34
CA ALA A 96 1.17 9.16 -12.67
C ALA A 96 -0.31 8.76 -12.59
N ALA A 97 -1.18 9.72 -12.20
CA ALA A 97 -2.60 9.46 -11.92
C ALA A 97 -3.33 8.81 -13.11
N ASN A 98 -2.98 9.19 -14.34
CA ASN A 98 -3.52 8.60 -15.55
C ASN A 98 -3.15 7.11 -15.69
N HIS A 99 -1.89 6.74 -15.47
CA HIS A 99 -1.44 5.37 -15.58
C HIS A 99 -2.04 4.49 -14.47
N LEU A 100 -2.09 4.98 -13.23
CA LEU A 100 -2.70 4.20 -12.14
C LEU A 100 -4.22 4.04 -12.32
N TRP A 101 -4.90 5.01 -12.95
CA TRP A 101 -6.32 4.90 -13.27
C TRP A 101 -6.62 3.77 -14.27
N GLU A 102 -5.74 3.55 -15.26
CA GLU A 102 -5.83 2.43 -16.21
C GLU A 102 -5.88 1.06 -15.48
N LEU A 103 -5.28 1.00 -14.30
CA LEU A 103 -5.11 -0.17 -13.44
C LEU A 103 -5.90 -0.03 -12.13
N TYR A 104 -7.05 0.65 -12.13
CA TYR A 104 -7.86 0.89 -10.92
C TYR A 104 -8.15 -0.37 -10.08
N TYR A 105 -8.39 -1.51 -10.73
CA TYR A 105 -8.66 -2.80 -10.10
C TYR A 105 -7.41 -3.61 -9.74
N GLY A 106 -6.22 -3.05 -9.96
CA GLY A 106 -4.93 -3.73 -9.89
C GLY A 106 -4.51 -4.33 -11.24
N GLY A 107 -3.20 -4.48 -11.43
CA GLY A 107 -2.63 -5.02 -12.67
C GLY A 107 -1.12 -4.82 -12.76
N TRP A 108 -0.50 -5.39 -13.80
CA TRP A 108 0.93 -5.21 -14.04
C TRP A 108 1.19 -3.81 -14.60
N ALA A 109 1.89 -2.97 -13.83
CA ALA A 109 2.37 -1.67 -14.27
C ALA A 109 3.60 -1.82 -15.18
N ALA A 110 4.40 -2.87 -14.97
CA ALA A 110 5.50 -3.34 -15.81
C ALA A 110 5.66 -4.86 -15.60
N PRO A 111 6.46 -5.58 -16.40
CA PRO A 111 6.74 -7.00 -16.14
C PRO A 111 7.24 -7.20 -14.70
N ARG A 112 6.57 -8.09 -13.95
CA ARG A 112 6.87 -8.42 -12.54
C ARG A 112 6.67 -7.28 -11.52
N ILE A 113 6.10 -6.14 -11.94
CA ILE A 113 5.74 -5.01 -11.06
C ILE A 113 4.21 -4.87 -11.03
N TRP A 114 3.60 -5.26 -9.92
CA TRP A 114 2.16 -5.29 -9.71
C TRP A 114 1.69 -4.04 -8.95
N PHE A 115 0.79 -3.27 -9.56
CA PHE A 115 0.01 -2.27 -8.83
C PHE A 115 -1.17 -2.95 -8.15
N LEU A 116 -1.34 -2.77 -6.84
CA LEU A 116 -2.44 -3.39 -6.11
C LEU A 116 -3.83 -2.84 -6.51
N GLY A 117 -3.87 -1.65 -7.12
CA GLY A 117 -5.10 -0.92 -7.45
C GLY A 117 -5.39 0.19 -6.45
N TYR A 118 -6.52 0.87 -6.63
CA TYR A 118 -6.96 1.92 -5.68
C TYR A 118 -7.28 1.33 -4.30
N ALA A 119 -7.77 0.08 -4.29
CA ALA A 119 -7.70 -0.84 -3.16
C ALA A 119 -7.63 -2.26 -3.72
N GLY A 120 -7.04 -3.18 -2.96
CA GLY A 120 -6.89 -4.56 -3.43
C GLY A 120 -6.51 -5.54 -2.32
N VAL A 121 -6.70 -6.82 -2.61
CA VAL A 121 -6.11 -7.93 -1.83
C VAL A 121 -5.60 -9.01 -2.79
N VAL A 122 -4.36 -9.43 -2.57
CA VAL A 122 -3.70 -10.53 -3.30
C VAL A 122 -3.00 -11.46 -2.30
N ARG A 123 -2.53 -12.61 -2.80
CA ARG A 123 -1.67 -13.51 -2.04
C ARG A 123 -0.32 -13.64 -2.74
N PHE A 124 0.75 -13.76 -1.96
CA PHE A 124 2.09 -14.06 -2.47
C PHE A 124 2.84 -14.92 -1.45
N GLY A 125 3.33 -16.08 -1.85
CA GLY A 125 4.04 -16.99 -0.96
C GLY A 125 3.19 -17.51 0.21
N GLY A 126 1.86 -17.43 0.10
CA GLY A 126 0.92 -17.72 1.20
C GLY A 126 0.60 -16.53 2.10
N VAL A 127 1.33 -15.40 1.99
CA VAL A 127 1.02 -14.14 2.70
C VAL A 127 -0.12 -13.43 2.01
N ARG A 128 -1.18 -13.08 2.75
CA ARG A 128 -2.31 -12.30 2.23
C ARG A 128 -2.08 -10.80 2.45
N ILE A 129 -1.96 -10.07 1.35
CA ILE A 129 -1.57 -8.66 1.31
C ILE A 129 -2.77 -7.83 0.86
N GLY A 130 -3.28 -6.98 1.74
CA GLY A 130 -4.31 -5.98 1.44
C GLY A 130 -3.74 -4.57 1.39
N GLY A 131 -4.44 -3.64 0.75
CA GLY A 131 -4.00 -2.25 0.77
C GLY A 131 -4.99 -1.24 0.24
N LEU A 132 -4.72 0.01 0.58
CA LEU A 132 -5.48 1.20 0.21
C LEU A 132 -4.51 2.25 -0.34
N SER A 133 -4.68 2.60 -1.60
CA SER A 133 -3.84 3.62 -2.27
C SER A 133 -4.34 5.03 -1.96
N GLY A 134 -3.40 5.98 -1.95
CA GLY A 134 -3.69 7.40 -1.84
C GLY A 134 -3.59 7.96 -0.42
N ILE A 135 -4.00 9.23 -0.28
CA ILE A 135 -4.07 9.93 1.01
C ILE A 135 -5.49 10.42 1.31
N TYR A 136 -5.81 10.54 2.58
CA TYR A 136 -7.11 11.02 3.02
C TYR A 136 -7.23 12.54 2.92
N LYS A 137 -8.31 13.01 2.29
CA LYS A 137 -8.81 14.39 2.43
C LYS A 137 -10.32 14.38 2.57
N GLU A 138 -10.81 14.95 3.68
CA GLU A 138 -12.22 14.99 4.03
C GLU A 138 -13.13 15.49 2.89
N PRO A 139 -12.82 16.59 2.15
CA PRO A 139 -13.71 17.09 1.12
C PRO A 139 -13.96 16.12 -0.03
N HIS A 140 -13.00 15.24 -0.35
CA HIS A 140 -13.11 14.30 -1.48
C HIS A 140 -13.58 12.91 -1.05
N TYR A 141 -13.44 12.55 0.23
CA TYR A 141 -13.71 11.21 0.72
C TYR A 141 -15.09 10.66 0.33
N ARG A 142 -16.14 11.48 0.41
CA ARG A 142 -17.51 11.10 0.05
C ARG A 142 -17.89 11.40 -1.40
N GLN A 143 -16.93 11.70 -2.27
CA GLN A 143 -17.20 11.93 -3.70
C GLN A 143 -17.02 10.63 -4.49
N GLY A 144 -17.51 10.59 -5.73
CA GLY A 144 -17.05 9.60 -6.70
C GLY A 144 -15.69 9.97 -7.29
N HIS A 145 -15.22 9.16 -8.24
CA HIS A 145 -14.01 9.45 -9.02
C HIS A 145 -14.41 10.19 -10.27
N TYR A 146 -14.21 11.51 -10.31
CA TYR A 146 -14.67 12.37 -11.40
C TYR A 146 -13.52 12.91 -12.25
N GLU A 147 -12.30 12.50 -11.92
CA GLU A 147 -11.06 12.95 -12.54
C GLU A 147 -10.85 12.20 -13.85
N TRP A 148 -10.52 12.96 -14.90
CA TRP A 148 -10.16 12.40 -16.20
C TRP A 148 -9.28 13.40 -16.95
N PRO A 149 -8.39 12.92 -17.85
CA PRO A 149 -7.53 13.79 -18.65
C PRO A 149 -8.34 14.54 -19.73
N PRO A 150 -8.12 15.85 -19.95
CA PRO A 150 -7.03 16.64 -19.38
C PRO A 150 -7.28 17.04 -17.93
N TYR A 151 -6.29 16.77 -17.08
CA TYR A 151 -6.32 17.15 -15.68
C TYR A 151 -5.99 18.63 -15.51
N ASN A 152 -6.46 19.20 -14.42
CA ASN A 152 -6.05 20.50 -13.92
C ASN A 152 -5.44 20.33 -12.51
N PRO A 153 -4.83 21.37 -11.91
CA PRO A 153 -4.21 21.25 -10.60
C PRO A 153 -5.11 20.74 -9.46
N SER A 154 -6.43 20.94 -9.56
CA SER A 154 -7.38 20.39 -8.59
C SER A 154 -7.68 18.92 -8.84
N THR A 155 -7.88 18.51 -10.10
CA THR A 155 -8.19 17.11 -10.43
C THR A 155 -6.97 16.20 -10.34
N MET A 156 -5.76 16.70 -10.59
CA MET A 156 -4.53 15.94 -10.32
C MET A 156 -4.43 15.57 -8.83
N ARG A 157 -4.76 16.51 -7.95
CA ARG A 157 -4.77 16.27 -6.50
C ARG A 157 -5.89 15.34 -6.06
N SER A 158 -7.10 15.58 -6.55
CA SER A 158 -8.24 14.78 -6.14
C SER A 158 -8.17 13.32 -6.62
N ALA A 159 -7.42 13.02 -7.70
CA ALA A 159 -7.26 11.69 -8.26
C ALA A 159 -6.63 10.68 -7.30
N TYR A 160 -5.65 11.09 -6.49
CA TYR A 160 -5.01 10.20 -5.52
C TYR A 160 -5.65 10.25 -4.12
N HIS A 161 -6.71 11.04 -3.90
CA HIS A 161 -7.38 11.04 -2.59
C HIS A 161 -8.22 9.77 -2.40
N VAL A 162 -8.17 9.19 -1.21
CA VAL A 162 -9.01 8.03 -0.83
C VAL A 162 -10.50 8.37 -0.97
N ARG A 163 -11.32 7.45 -1.51
CA ARG A 163 -12.79 7.53 -1.46
C ARG A 163 -13.39 6.51 -0.49
N GLU A 164 -14.61 6.81 -0.05
CA GLU A 164 -15.42 5.95 0.81
C GLU A 164 -15.73 4.60 0.16
N LEU A 165 -15.77 4.53 -1.18
CA LEU A 165 -16.04 3.29 -1.92
C LEU A 165 -14.98 2.22 -1.66
N GLU A 166 -13.70 2.55 -1.77
CA GLU A 166 -12.60 1.60 -1.57
C GLU A 166 -12.57 1.11 -0.11
N VAL A 167 -12.78 2.02 0.84
CA VAL A 167 -12.89 1.67 2.27
C VAL A 167 -14.10 0.77 2.52
N HIS A 168 -15.25 1.09 1.91
CA HIS A 168 -16.46 0.28 2.00
C HIS A 168 -16.22 -1.14 1.50
N ARG A 169 -15.47 -1.32 0.40
CA ARG A 169 -15.10 -2.64 -0.11
C ARG A 169 -14.23 -3.40 0.88
N LEU A 170 -13.16 -2.78 1.37
CA LEU A 170 -12.22 -3.41 2.30
C LEU A 170 -12.88 -3.80 3.63
N LEU A 171 -13.85 -3.02 4.14
CA LEU A 171 -14.61 -3.35 5.35
C LEU A 171 -15.49 -4.60 5.24
N ARG A 172 -15.67 -5.16 4.03
CA ARG A 172 -16.43 -6.39 3.80
C ARG A 172 -15.59 -7.65 4.05
N LEU A 173 -14.26 -7.53 4.13
CA LEU A 173 -13.37 -8.66 4.36
C LEU A 173 -13.60 -9.27 5.76
N ARG A 174 -13.53 -10.59 5.85
CA ARG A 174 -13.66 -11.36 7.08
C ARG A 174 -12.48 -12.26 7.35
N GLN A 175 -11.89 -12.82 6.30
CA GLN A 175 -10.69 -13.61 6.46
C GLN A 175 -9.57 -12.71 7.03
N PRO A 176 -8.67 -13.24 7.88
CA PRO A 176 -7.51 -12.51 8.36
C PRO A 176 -6.67 -11.97 7.18
N VAL A 177 -6.08 -10.80 7.37
CA VAL A 177 -5.12 -10.20 6.44
C VAL A 177 -3.77 -10.19 7.17
N ASP A 178 -2.71 -10.66 6.54
CA ASP A 178 -1.41 -10.74 7.19
C ASP A 178 -0.70 -9.39 7.16
N VAL A 179 -0.73 -8.75 5.99
CA VAL A 179 -0.09 -7.45 5.73
C VAL A 179 -1.12 -6.50 5.16
N PHE A 180 -1.24 -5.31 5.75
CA PHE A 180 -2.04 -4.23 5.20
C PHE A 180 -1.18 -3.00 4.89
N LEU A 181 -1.44 -2.37 3.73
CA LEU A 181 -0.69 -1.23 3.23
C LEU A 181 -1.57 0.01 3.16
N SER A 182 -1.06 1.15 3.62
CA SER A 182 -1.63 2.48 3.33
C SER A 182 -0.51 3.49 3.18
N HIS A 183 -0.62 4.45 2.27
CA HIS A 183 0.45 5.43 2.10
C HIS A 183 0.54 6.36 3.32
N ASP A 184 -0.57 7.03 3.65
CA ASP A 184 -0.69 7.78 4.88
C ASP A 184 -0.92 6.86 6.09
N TRP A 185 -0.60 7.39 7.28
CA TRP A 185 -0.66 6.61 8.50
C TRP A 185 -2.10 6.48 9.00
N PRO A 186 -2.49 5.36 9.63
CA PRO A 186 -3.73 5.29 10.41
C PRO A 186 -3.79 6.42 11.44
N GLN A 187 -4.90 7.14 11.48
CA GLN A 187 -5.08 8.24 12.43
C GLN A 187 -4.83 7.76 13.87
N GLY A 188 -4.01 8.53 14.62
CA GLY A 188 -3.71 8.25 16.03
C GLY A 188 -2.59 7.22 16.27
N ILE A 189 -2.08 6.52 15.25
CA ILE A 189 -1.05 5.48 15.43
C ILE A 189 0.25 6.02 16.06
N ALA A 190 0.55 7.31 15.85
CA ALA A 190 1.71 7.99 16.44
C ALA A 190 1.72 7.96 17.98
N ARG A 191 0.58 7.68 18.62
CA ARG A 191 0.43 7.56 20.09
C ARG A 191 0.74 6.15 20.62
N HIS A 192 0.99 5.19 19.74
CA HIS A 192 1.22 3.78 20.06
C HIS A 192 2.69 3.34 19.92
N GLY A 193 3.60 4.30 19.75
CA GLY A 193 5.05 4.09 19.68
C GLY A 193 5.79 5.18 20.45
N ASP A 194 7.05 5.41 20.11
CA ASP A 194 7.86 6.46 20.75
C ASP A 194 7.54 7.86 20.19
N THR A 195 6.41 8.42 20.64
CA THR A 195 5.95 9.76 20.24
C THR A 195 6.98 10.84 20.59
N ALA A 196 7.72 10.69 21.70
CA ALA A 196 8.71 11.67 22.13
C ALA A 196 9.85 11.78 21.11
N ARG A 197 10.41 10.63 20.68
CA ARG A 197 11.45 10.58 19.65
C ARG A 197 10.95 10.97 18.26
N LEU A 198 9.68 10.72 17.94
CA LEU A 198 9.07 11.25 16.71
C LEU A 198 9.05 12.78 16.74
N LEU A 199 8.60 13.38 17.85
CA LEU A 199 8.51 14.84 18.00
C LEU A 199 9.86 15.54 18.12
N GLN A 200 10.92 14.83 18.54
CA GLN A 200 12.30 15.34 18.46
C GLN A 200 12.73 15.54 17.01
N ARG A 201 12.35 14.63 16.11
CA ARG A 201 12.68 14.69 14.67
C ARG A 201 11.74 15.59 13.88
N LYS A 202 10.45 15.58 14.23
CA LYS A 202 9.38 16.29 13.51
C LYS A 202 8.48 17.05 14.47
N ALA A 203 9.02 18.12 15.06
CA ALA A 203 8.33 18.92 16.06
C ALA A 203 7.00 19.53 15.58
N PHE A 204 6.87 19.79 14.28
CA PHE A 204 5.65 20.34 13.67
C PHE A 204 4.43 19.41 13.79
N LEU A 205 4.64 18.10 13.95
CA LEU A 205 3.55 17.13 14.16
C LEU A 205 2.90 17.22 15.55
N ARG A 206 3.45 18.04 16.46
CA ARG A 206 2.97 18.12 17.86
C ARG A 206 1.49 18.49 17.97
N GLY A 207 1.04 19.45 17.16
CA GLY A 207 -0.37 19.90 17.16
C GLY A 207 -1.31 18.76 16.76
N GLU A 208 -1.05 18.18 15.59
CA GLU A 208 -1.86 17.11 14.99
C GLU A 208 -1.85 15.81 15.80
N ILE A 209 -0.75 15.51 16.48
CA ILE A 209 -0.69 14.38 17.41
C ILE A 209 -1.52 14.67 18.67
N ALA A 210 -1.52 15.91 19.16
CA ALA A 210 -2.25 16.28 20.37
C ALA A 210 -3.76 16.30 20.17
N ASP A 211 -4.25 16.84 19.05
CA ASP A 211 -5.68 16.91 18.73
C ASP A 211 -6.23 15.65 18.01
N ASN A 212 -5.34 14.70 17.69
CA ASN A 212 -5.65 13.45 16.98
C ASN A 212 -5.98 13.64 15.50
N SER A 213 -5.59 14.75 14.87
CA SER A 213 -5.80 14.95 13.43
C SER A 213 -4.76 14.25 12.56
N LEU A 214 -3.59 13.89 13.09
CA LEU A 214 -2.51 13.27 12.30
C LEU A 214 -2.95 11.90 11.74
N GLY A 215 -2.89 11.77 10.42
CA GLY A 215 -3.15 10.54 9.68
C GLY A 215 -4.59 10.42 9.17
N SER A 216 -4.92 9.23 8.69
CA SER A 216 -6.12 8.90 7.95
C SER A 216 -7.17 8.22 8.82
N PRO A 217 -8.33 8.88 9.08
CA PRO A 217 -9.48 8.24 9.71
C PRO A 217 -9.95 6.95 9.04
N PRO A 218 -10.06 6.85 7.68
CA PRO A 218 -10.44 5.59 7.07
C PRO A 218 -9.40 4.49 7.25
N ALA A 219 -8.10 4.80 7.24
CA ALA A 219 -7.06 3.83 7.55
C ALA A 219 -7.17 3.34 9.00
N ALA A 220 -7.45 4.21 9.96
CA ALA A 220 -7.71 3.81 11.36
C ALA A 220 -8.94 2.88 11.48
N GLN A 221 -10.02 3.19 10.75
CA GLN A 221 -11.21 2.33 10.71
C GLN A 221 -10.89 0.93 10.15
N LEU A 222 -10.06 0.86 9.11
CA LEU A 222 -9.60 -0.40 8.53
C LEU A 222 -8.67 -1.17 9.47
N LEU A 223 -7.76 -0.49 10.16
CA LEU A 223 -6.88 -1.09 11.18
C LEU A 223 -7.70 -1.77 12.27
N ASP A 224 -8.71 -1.09 12.81
CA ASP A 224 -9.61 -1.62 13.85
C ASP A 224 -10.45 -2.81 13.37
N SER A 225 -10.92 -2.75 12.12
CA SER A 225 -11.83 -3.76 11.56
C SER A 225 -11.09 -5.02 11.09
N LEU A 226 -10.00 -4.83 10.33
CA LEU A 226 -9.26 -5.91 9.69
C LEU A 226 -8.30 -6.59 10.66
N GLN A 227 -7.67 -5.83 11.55
CA GLN A 227 -6.70 -6.31 12.55
C GLN A 227 -5.57 -7.14 11.92
N PRO A 228 -4.81 -6.58 10.96
CA PRO A 228 -3.76 -7.34 10.30
C PRO A 228 -2.57 -7.59 11.25
N SER A 229 -1.74 -8.59 10.95
CA SER A 229 -0.52 -8.84 11.72
C SER A 229 0.48 -7.69 11.57
N TYR A 230 0.61 -7.17 10.35
CA TYR A 230 1.46 -6.04 10.01
C TYR A 230 0.67 -4.94 9.30
N TRP A 231 1.02 -3.69 9.62
CA TRP A 231 0.58 -2.51 8.89
C TRP A 231 1.79 -1.70 8.45
N PHE A 232 1.94 -1.49 7.14
CA PHE A 232 3.05 -0.71 6.59
C PHE A 232 2.55 0.59 5.95
N SER A 233 3.25 1.68 6.27
CA SER A 233 2.95 3.02 5.74
C SER A 233 4.19 3.83 5.38
N ALA A 234 4.00 4.99 4.76
CA ALA A 234 5.06 5.89 4.35
C ALA A 234 4.66 7.35 4.57
N HIS A 235 4.77 8.19 3.55
CA HIS A 235 4.34 9.59 3.46
C HIS A 235 5.11 10.57 4.35
N LEU A 236 5.17 10.34 5.66
CA LEU A 236 5.76 11.30 6.61
C LEU A 236 7.30 11.37 6.57
N HIS A 237 7.97 10.59 5.71
CA HIS A 237 9.43 10.55 5.57
C HIS A 237 10.14 10.40 6.93
N THR A 238 9.81 9.33 7.65
CA THR A 238 10.47 8.94 8.90
C THR A 238 10.21 7.49 9.22
N LYS A 239 11.24 6.79 9.70
CA LYS A 239 11.05 5.50 10.37
C LYS A 239 10.34 5.68 11.70
N PHE A 240 9.22 4.99 11.88
CA PHE A 240 8.46 4.92 13.11
C PHE A 240 7.83 3.54 13.26
N ALA A 241 8.02 2.94 14.43
CA ALA A 241 7.42 1.65 14.78
C ALA A 241 6.44 1.86 15.94
N ALA A 242 5.32 1.16 15.89
CA ALA A 242 4.30 1.19 16.93
C ALA A 242 3.63 -0.18 17.08
N LEU A 243 3.07 -0.44 18.27
CA LEU A 243 2.29 -1.63 18.55
C LEU A 243 0.84 -1.23 18.86
N TYR A 244 -0.07 -1.56 17.95
CA TYR A 244 -1.49 -1.25 18.11
C TYR A 244 -2.25 -2.44 18.69
N VAL A 245 -2.64 -2.36 19.96
CA VAL A 245 -3.38 -3.42 20.66
C VAL A 245 -4.89 -3.31 20.39
N HIS A 246 -5.50 -4.38 19.88
CA HIS A 246 -6.91 -4.38 19.51
C HIS A 246 -7.84 -4.49 20.72
N ARG A 247 -9.00 -3.82 20.64
CA ARG A 247 -9.93 -3.57 21.77
C ARG A 247 -10.53 -4.78 22.49
N ARG A 248 -10.34 -6.02 22.02
CA ARG A 248 -10.85 -7.24 22.69
C ARG A 248 -10.40 -7.35 24.17
N GLN A 249 -9.31 -6.69 24.57
CA GLN A 249 -8.83 -6.64 25.96
C GLN A 249 -9.15 -5.35 26.75
N GLN A 250 -9.52 -4.21 26.15
CA GLN A 250 -9.85 -3.00 26.95
C GLN A 250 -11.05 -3.23 27.88
N GLN A 251 -11.96 -4.14 27.50
CA GLN A 251 -13.11 -4.52 28.32
C GLN A 251 -12.82 -5.66 29.33
N GLN A 252 -11.80 -6.51 29.09
CA GLN A 252 -11.43 -7.57 30.03
C GLN A 252 -10.58 -7.06 31.19
N GLY A 253 -9.76 -6.01 30.97
CA GLY A 253 -8.97 -5.37 32.03
C GLY A 253 -9.79 -4.55 33.05
N GLN A 254 -11.04 -4.18 32.73
CA GLN A 254 -11.92 -3.43 33.65
C GLN A 254 -12.87 -4.32 34.47
N GLN A 255 -13.00 -5.62 34.16
CA GLN A 255 -13.88 -6.54 34.90
C GLN A 255 -13.18 -7.32 36.02
N GLN A 256 -11.86 -7.18 36.20
CA GLN A 256 -11.12 -7.79 37.33
C GLN A 256 -10.89 -6.84 38.52
N GLN A 257 -11.46 -5.64 38.53
CA GLN A 257 -11.44 -4.73 39.69
C GLN A 257 -12.86 -4.45 40.20
N GLY A 258 -13.54 -5.51 40.62
CA GLY A 258 -14.70 -5.40 41.52
C GLY A 258 -14.25 -5.52 42.98
N PRO A 259 -14.82 -4.77 43.93
CA PRO A 259 -14.37 -4.77 45.32
C PRO A 259 -14.65 -6.14 45.96
N THR A 260 -13.60 -6.79 46.46
CA THR A 260 -13.70 -7.99 47.29
C THR A 260 -14.15 -7.59 48.70
N PRO A 261 -15.25 -8.15 49.24
CA PRO A 261 -15.57 -8.01 50.66
C PRO A 261 -14.64 -8.90 51.50
N VAL A 262 -14.09 -8.33 52.56
CA VAL A 262 -13.22 -8.99 53.54
C VAL A 262 -14.06 -9.88 54.46
N ALA A 263 -13.80 -11.19 54.49
CA ALA A 263 -14.13 -12.06 55.62
C ALA A 263 -13.22 -13.31 55.66
N ALA A 264 -12.90 -13.75 56.88
CA ALA A 264 -11.84 -14.68 57.28
C ALA A 264 -11.97 -16.14 56.79
N GLY A 265 -10.83 -16.87 56.73
CA GLY A 265 -10.71 -18.31 56.37
C GLY A 265 -11.23 -19.28 57.46
N PRO A 266 -10.92 -20.62 57.45
CA PRO A 266 -9.88 -21.40 56.72
C PRO A 266 -10.40 -22.78 56.17
N PRO A 267 -9.59 -23.87 55.99
CA PRO A 267 -8.28 -24.05 55.33
C PRO A 267 -8.34 -24.96 54.07
N ALA A 268 -7.21 -25.06 53.38
CA ALA A 268 -6.95 -25.90 52.22
C ALA A 268 -7.24 -27.40 52.42
N ALA A 269 -8.10 -27.97 51.57
CA ALA A 269 -7.99 -29.31 51.01
C ALA A 269 -8.99 -29.44 49.86
N GLN A 270 -8.57 -30.12 48.79
CA GLN A 270 -9.41 -30.55 47.65
C GLN A 270 -9.84 -29.46 46.67
N LEU A 271 -9.03 -29.29 45.61
CA LEU A 271 -9.49 -29.38 44.22
C LEU A 271 -8.28 -29.43 43.27
N ALA A 272 -7.38 -30.38 43.53
CA ALA A 272 -6.46 -30.91 42.54
C ALA A 272 -7.19 -32.06 41.81
N ALA A 273 -8.12 -31.74 40.92
CA ALA A 273 -8.72 -32.69 39.97
C ALA A 273 -9.67 -31.95 39.02
N GLN A 274 -9.09 -31.21 38.07
CA GLN A 274 -9.69 -30.91 36.75
C GLN A 274 -8.70 -30.14 35.85
N GLN A 275 -7.41 -30.51 35.91
CA GLN A 275 -6.47 -30.23 34.82
C GLN A 275 -6.46 -31.47 33.93
N GLY A 276 -7.37 -31.49 32.98
CA GLY A 276 -7.47 -32.56 32.01
C GLY A 276 -8.54 -32.23 30.99
N GLN A 277 -8.11 -32.04 29.75
CA GLN A 277 -8.94 -31.95 28.54
C GLN A 277 -9.63 -30.61 28.27
N GLN A 278 -8.85 -29.61 27.86
CA GLN A 278 -9.21 -28.75 26.72
C GLN A 278 -7.98 -28.54 25.83
N GLN A 279 -7.47 -29.62 25.24
CA GLN A 279 -6.81 -29.52 23.93
C GLN A 279 -7.94 -29.51 22.89
N GLY A 280 -8.37 -28.31 22.52
CA GLY A 280 -9.41 -28.07 21.53
C GLY A 280 -8.96 -27.00 20.55
N GLN A 281 -8.53 -27.45 19.36
CA GLN A 281 -8.58 -26.77 18.07
C GLN A 281 -8.25 -25.26 18.06
N GLN A 282 -7.01 -24.91 17.72
CA GLN A 282 -6.67 -23.58 17.23
C GLN A 282 -7.41 -23.31 15.91
N GLN A 283 -8.55 -22.63 15.99
CA GLN A 283 -9.11 -21.90 14.86
C GLN A 283 -8.26 -20.64 14.68
N GLY A 284 -7.73 -20.38 13.47
CA GLY A 284 -6.86 -19.24 13.17
C GLY A 284 -7.51 -17.89 13.53
N GLY A 285 -7.19 -17.38 14.71
CA GLY A 285 -7.74 -16.14 15.25
C GLY A 285 -6.99 -14.91 14.75
N LYS A 286 -7.71 -13.78 14.59
CA LYS A 286 -7.10 -12.47 14.35
C LYS A 286 -6.10 -12.12 15.46
N PRO A 287 -4.93 -11.52 15.13
CA PRO A 287 -3.88 -11.21 16.09
C PRO A 287 -4.38 -10.27 17.21
N GLU A 288 -3.71 -10.33 18.35
CA GLU A 288 -4.03 -9.47 19.50
C GLU A 288 -3.60 -8.02 19.27
N ALA A 289 -2.53 -7.82 18.50
CA ALA A 289 -1.99 -6.53 18.15
C ALA A 289 -1.47 -6.50 16.71
N THR A 290 -1.50 -5.32 16.10
CA THR A 290 -0.88 -5.05 14.80
C THR A 290 0.48 -4.38 15.01
N ARG A 291 1.50 -4.90 14.32
CA ARG A 291 2.83 -4.28 14.25
C ARG A 291 2.81 -3.22 13.15
N PHE A 292 2.86 -1.96 13.53
CA PHE A 292 2.93 -0.84 12.60
C PHE A 292 4.38 -0.46 12.33
N LEU A 293 4.71 -0.23 11.06
CA LEU A 293 5.98 0.32 10.65
C LEU A 293 5.77 1.33 9.52
N SER A 294 6.34 2.52 9.68
CA SER A 294 6.56 3.45 8.59
C SER A 294 8.03 3.56 8.25
N LEU A 295 8.34 3.89 7.00
CA LEU A 295 9.71 4.07 6.51
C LEU A 295 9.89 5.44 5.84
N ASP A 296 11.15 5.81 5.62
CA ASP A 296 11.54 7.07 4.97
C ASP A 296 11.50 6.97 3.44
N LYS A 297 11.83 8.07 2.74
CA LYS A 297 12.06 8.08 1.29
C LYS A 297 13.46 7.57 0.94
N CYS A 298 13.62 7.00 -0.25
CA CYS A 298 14.88 6.47 -0.80
C CYS A 298 15.95 7.56 -0.98
N LEU A 299 16.64 7.93 0.10
CA LEU A 299 17.73 8.90 0.13
C LEU A 299 18.92 8.39 0.96
N PRO A 300 20.15 8.87 0.67
CA PRO A 300 21.34 8.56 1.46
C PRO A 300 21.14 8.80 2.96
N GLY A 301 21.58 7.83 3.78
CA GLY A 301 21.53 7.91 5.24
C GLY A 301 20.13 7.78 5.88
N ARG A 302 19.09 7.50 5.08
CA ARG A 302 17.71 7.35 5.57
C ARG A 302 17.28 5.89 5.70
N SER A 303 16.36 5.63 6.61
CA SER A 303 15.79 4.30 6.85
C SER A 303 14.57 4.06 5.95
N PHE A 304 14.79 3.87 4.66
CA PHE A 304 13.73 3.72 3.65
C PHE A 304 13.36 2.27 3.33
N LEU A 305 14.20 1.30 3.72
CA LEU A 305 14.01 -0.12 3.43
C LEU A 305 14.15 -0.95 4.72
N GLN A 306 13.27 -1.93 4.91
CA GLN A 306 13.38 -2.92 5.99
C GLN A 306 12.95 -4.31 5.50
N VAL A 307 13.72 -5.34 5.82
CA VAL A 307 13.39 -6.73 5.46
C VAL A 307 12.65 -7.42 6.61
N VAL A 308 11.57 -8.12 6.31
CA VAL A 308 10.73 -8.86 7.26
C VAL A 308 10.60 -10.31 6.79
N ASP A 309 10.84 -11.24 7.71
CA ASP A 309 10.73 -12.68 7.46
C ASP A 309 9.35 -13.20 7.90
N PHE A 310 8.71 -13.99 7.04
CA PHE A 310 7.43 -14.68 7.29
C PHE A 310 7.68 -16.20 7.30
N PRO A 311 8.13 -16.76 8.43
CA PRO A 311 8.60 -18.15 8.50
C PRO A 311 7.49 -19.19 8.26
N GLU A 312 6.25 -18.85 8.60
CA GLU A 312 5.08 -19.73 8.44
C GLU A 312 4.53 -19.75 7.02
N ALA A 313 4.97 -18.84 6.16
CA ALA A 313 4.45 -18.70 4.79
C ALA A 313 5.11 -19.72 3.86
N ASP A 314 4.31 -20.60 3.26
CA ASP A 314 4.79 -21.74 2.45
C ASP A 314 4.08 -21.90 1.09
N GLY A 315 3.42 -20.83 0.61
CA GLY A 315 2.73 -20.80 -0.68
C GLY A 315 3.65 -20.52 -1.87
N PRO A 316 3.10 -20.50 -3.11
CA PRO A 316 3.87 -20.22 -4.31
C PRO A 316 4.39 -18.78 -4.33
N LEU A 317 5.64 -18.56 -4.79
CA LEU A 317 6.25 -17.23 -4.95
C LEU A 317 5.74 -16.52 -6.22
N GLU A 318 4.43 -16.50 -6.38
CA GLU A 318 3.68 -15.87 -7.46
C GLU A 318 2.50 -15.11 -6.86
N PHE A 319 2.00 -14.09 -7.57
CA PHE A 319 0.77 -13.43 -7.13
C PHE A 319 -0.44 -14.29 -7.47
N GLU A 320 -1.34 -14.43 -6.51
CA GLU A 320 -2.63 -15.08 -6.68
C GLU A 320 -3.76 -14.10 -6.32
N TYR A 321 -4.86 -14.17 -7.06
CA TYR A 321 -6.07 -13.43 -6.71
C TYR A 321 -6.68 -13.96 -5.42
N ASP A 322 -7.18 -13.05 -4.58
CA ASP A 322 -7.92 -13.42 -3.38
C ASP A 322 -9.42 -13.57 -3.68
N ALA A 323 -9.98 -14.77 -3.48
CA ALA A 323 -11.36 -15.06 -3.82
C ALA A 323 -12.38 -14.20 -3.04
N GLU A 324 -12.10 -13.88 -1.76
CA GLU A 324 -12.97 -13.00 -0.97
C GLU A 324 -12.99 -11.58 -1.54
N TRP A 325 -11.83 -11.05 -1.91
CA TRP A 325 -11.72 -9.74 -2.56
C TRP A 325 -12.42 -9.69 -3.91
N LEU A 326 -12.26 -10.70 -4.77
CA LEU A 326 -12.96 -10.77 -6.05
C LEU A 326 -14.48 -10.82 -5.86
N ALA A 327 -14.99 -11.49 -4.83
CA ALA A 327 -16.41 -11.52 -4.52
C ALA A 327 -16.93 -10.16 -4.02
N VAL A 328 -16.11 -9.44 -3.25
CA VAL A 328 -16.38 -8.03 -2.90
C VAL A 328 -16.44 -7.17 -4.16
N LEU A 329 -15.46 -7.28 -5.06
CA LEU A 329 -15.43 -6.52 -6.31
C LEU A 329 -16.66 -6.79 -7.17
N ARG A 330 -17.00 -8.05 -7.45
CA ARG A 330 -18.19 -8.42 -8.23
C ARG A 330 -19.47 -7.81 -7.66
N SER A 331 -19.68 -7.92 -6.35
CA SER A 331 -20.90 -7.41 -5.71
C SER A 331 -20.94 -5.89 -5.52
N THR A 332 -19.82 -5.18 -5.69
CA THR A 332 -19.72 -3.71 -5.54
C THR A 332 -19.31 -3.00 -6.83
N HIS A 333 -19.20 -3.72 -7.95
CA HIS A 333 -18.75 -3.17 -9.22
C HIS A 333 -19.64 -2.01 -9.68
N GLY A 334 -20.97 -2.16 -9.55
CA GLY A 334 -21.95 -1.13 -9.89
C GLY A 334 -21.99 0.08 -8.94
N LEU A 335 -21.18 0.10 -7.87
CA LEU A 335 -21.08 1.24 -6.95
C LEU A 335 -20.00 2.24 -7.35
N LEU A 336 -19.17 1.93 -8.35
CA LEU A 336 -18.21 2.90 -8.89
C LEU A 336 -18.97 4.03 -9.60
N SER A 337 -18.81 5.26 -9.10
CA SER A 337 -19.36 6.45 -9.72
C SER A 337 -18.25 7.24 -10.38
N LEU A 338 -18.40 7.47 -11.69
CA LEU A 338 -17.56 8.39 -12.46
C LEU A 338 -18.12 9.82 -12.44
N GLN A 339 -18.61 10.28 -11.30
CA GLN A 339 -19.13 11.64 -11.12
C GLN A 339 -18.78 12.12 -9.72
N ARG A 340 -18.80 13.45 -9.50
CA ARG A 340 -18.58 14.02 -8.15
C ARG A 340 -19.54 13.43 -7.12
N ARG A 341 -20.78 13.18 -7.54
CA ARG A 341 -21.78 12.51 -6.72
C ARG A 341 -21.45 11.02 -6.62
N PRO A 342 -21.27 10.46 -5.40
CA PRO A 342 -21.03 9.04 -5.23
C PRO A 342 -22.30 8.22 -5.50
N ALA A 343 -22.14 6.92 -5.72
CA ALA A 343 -23.24 5.98 -5.57
C ALA A 343 -23.67 5.88 -4.10
N ALA A 344 -24.93 5.53 -3.84
CA ALA A 344 -25.38 5.28 -2.48
C ALA A 344 -24.77 3.96 -1.96
N LEU A 345 -23.93 4.05 -0.94
CA LEU A 345 -23.32 2.88 -0.32
C LEU A 345 -24.28 2.25 0.71
N PRO A 346 -24.46 0.92 0.70
CA PRO A 346 -25.26 0.24 1.73
C PRO A 346 -24.77 0.55 3.14
N ARG A 347 -25.71 0.77 4.06
CA ARG A 347 -25.38 0.91 5.50
C ARG A 347 -24.92 -0.43 6.03
N ALA A 348 -23.75 -0.43 6.67
CA ALA A 348 -22.97 -1.62 7.00
C ALA A 348 -22.51 -2.40 5.75
N ALA A 349 -21.26 -2.83 5.75
CA ALA A 349 -20.66 -3.53 4.63
C ALA A 349 -20.70 -5.05 4.93
N PRO A 350 -21.73 -5.81 4.50
CA PRO A 350 -21.83 -7.23 4.81
C PRO A 350 -20.72 -7.99 4.10
N ALA A 351 -20.20 -9.05 4.69
CA ALA A 351 -19.25 -9.92 4.00
C ALA A 351 -19.83 -10.49 2.69
N PRO A 352 -18.98 -10.91 1.74
CA PRO A 352 -19.44 -11.75 0.63
C PRO A 352 -20.23 -12.96 1.15
N THR A 353 -21.31 -13.31 0.47
CA THR A 353 -22.07 -14.51 0.79
C THR A 353 -21.31 -15.76 0.36
N ALA A 354 -21.60 -16.90 0.97
CA ALA A 354 -21.01 -18.17 0.54
C ALA A 354 -21.26 -18.48 -0.95
N ALA A 355 -22.44 -18.10 -1.47
CA ALA A 355 -22.74 -18.23 -2.89
C ALA A 355 -21.88 -17.33 -3.78
N ALA A 356 -21.60 -16.09 -3.34
CA ALA A 356 -20.72 -15.19 -4.08
C ALA A 356 -19.27 -15.68 -4.10
N LEU A 357 -18.80 -16.25 -2.99
CA LEU A 357 -17.47 -16.88 -2.90
C LEU A 357 -17.38 -18.11 -3.82
N ALA A 358 -18.34 -19.02 -3.74
CA ALA A 358 -18.38 -20.22 -4.58
C ALA A 358 -18.41 -19.90 -6.08
N GLU A 359 -19.10 -18.83 -6.47
CA GLU A 359 -19.12 -18.38 -7.86
C GLU A 359 -17.75 -17.87 -8.33
N VAL A 360 -17.05 -17.11 -7.50
CA VAL A 360 -15.68 -16.68 -7.79
C VAL A 360 -14.74 -17.87 -7.87
N GLU A 361 -14.82 -18.82 -6.94
CA GLU A 361 -14.01 -20.03 -6.95
C GLU A 361 -14.25 -20.87 -8.21
N ARG A 362 -15.50 -20.96 -8.68
CA ARG A 362 -15.84 -21.60 -9.96
C ARG A 362 -15.14 -20.91 -11.13
N LEU A 363 -15.22 -19.58 -11.22
CA LEU A 363 -14.58 -18.80 -12.29
C LEU A 363 -13.07 -18.91 -12.26
N LEU A 364 -12.46 -18.90 -11.07
CA LEU A 364 -11.03 -19.14 -10.92
C LEU A 364 -10.67 -20.56 -11.38
N GLY A 365 -11.48 -21.56 -11.05
CA GLY A 365 -11.28 -22.96 -11.46
C GLY A 365 -11.41 -23.21 -12.97
N GLU A 366 -12.16 -22.38 -13.69
CA GLU A 366 -12.31 -22.46 -15.16
C GLU A 366 -11.11 -21.88 -15.91
N ARG A 367 -10.24 -21.14 -15.23
CA ARG A 367 -9.04 -20.54 -15.82
C ARG A 367 -7.91 -21.54 -15.88
N ASN A 368 -7.16 -21.50 -16.98
CA ASN A 368 -5.85 -22.15 -17.04
C ASN A 368 -4.86 -21.37 -16.16
N GLY A 369 -4.57 -21.89 -14.96
CA GLY A 369 -3.76 -21.22 -13.94
C GLY A 369 -4.50 -20.91 -12.62
N GLY A 370 -5.79 -21.24 -12.50
CA GLY A 370 -6.51 -21.13 -11.23
C GLY A 370 -6.52 -19.70 -10.67
N ALA A 371 -6.07 -19.56 -9.41
CA ALA A 371 -5.96 -18.27 -8.73
C ALA A 371 -4.75 -17.44 -9.17
N THR A 372 -3.72 -18.04 -9.79
CA THR A 372 -2.50 -17.33 -10.22
C THR A 372 -2.85 -16.17 -11.16
N VAL A 373 -2.26 -15.01 -10.88
CA VAL A 373 -2.38 -13.81 -11.71
C VAL A 373 -1.65 -14.06 -13.03
N PRO A 374 -2.31 -13.88 -14.20
CA PRO A 374 -1.69 -14.15 -15.49
C PRO A 374 -0.59 -13.12 -15.79
N GLN A 375 0.51 -13.57 -16.41
CA GLN A 375 1.58 -12.69 -16.89
C GLN A 375 1.19 -12.06 -18.24
N ASN A 376 0.25 -11.12 -18.21
CA ASN A 376 -0.37 -10.53 -19.41
C ASN A 376 -0.10 -9.03 -19.58
N PHE A 377 1.03 -8.54 -19.04
CA PHE A 377 1.46 -7.15 -19.20
C PHE A 377 1.52 -6.74 -20.68
N GLN A 378 1.04 -5.53 -20.98
CA GLN A 378 1.09 -4.90 -22.29
C GLN A 378 1.37 -3.40 -22.15
N LEU A 379 2.16 -2.85 -23.08
CA LEU A 379 2.37 -1.41 -23.17
C LEU A 379 1.07 -0.70 -23.57
N THR A 380 0.63 0.26 -22.76
CA THR A 380 -0.57 1.09 -23.03
C THR A 380 -0.24 2.53 -23.42
N ALA A 381 1.03 2.93 -23.27
CA ALA A 381 1.59 4.18 -23.77
C ALA A 381 3.03 3.95 -24.31
N PRO A 382 3.54 4.81 -25.22
CA PRO A 382 4.93 4.75 -25.64
C PRO A 382 5.86 4.96 -24.44
N PRO A 383 6.89 4.12 -24.23
CA PRO A 383 7.90 4.39 -23.20
C PRO A 383 8.72 5.62 -23.57
N PHE A 384 9.26 6.31 -22.57
CA PHE A 384 10.28 7.34 -22.77
C PHE A 384 11.47 6.77 -23.56
N ASP A 385 11.97 7.55 -24.52
CA ASP A 385 13.24 7.28 -25.20
C ASP A 385 14.13 8.53 -25.06
N PRO A 386 15.25 8.47 -24.31
CA PRO A 386 16.16 9.61 -24.15
C PRO A 386 16.81 10.04 -25.47
N ASN A 387 16.83 9.18 -26.50
CA ASN A 387 17.38 9.50 -27.81
C ASN A 387 16.37 10.16 -28.74
N ASP A 388 15.07 10.16 -28.41
CA ASP A 388 14.05 10.82 -29.22
C ASP A 388 13.87 12.28 -28.76
N PRO A 389 14.32 13.29 -29.54
CA PRO A 389 14.19 14.69 -29.16
C PRO A 389 12.74 15.16 -29.02
N ARG A 390 11.77 14.42 -29.60
CA ARG A 390 10.34 14.74 -29.49
C ARG A 390 9.76 14.40 -28.12
N MET A 391 10.42 13.52 -27.35
CA MET A 391 9.97 13.08 -26.03
C MET A 391 10.56 13.89 -24.88
N LYS A 392 11.23 15.02 -25.16
CA LYS A 392 11.81 15.89 -24.12
C LYS A 392 10.78 16.69 -23.32
N GLN A 393 9.58 16.86 -23.87
CA GLN A 393 8.50 17.63 -23.26
C GLN A 393 7.23 16.79 -23.22
N GLY A 394 6.55 16.81 -22.07
CA GLY A 394 5.28 16.15 -21.86
C GLY A 394 4.11 16.99 -22.35
N HIS A 395 3.03 16.31 -22.72
CA HIS A 395 1.76 16.90 -23.08
C HIS A 395 0.67 16.26 -22.22
N MET A 396 -0.20 17.09 -21.65
CA MET A 396 -1.37 16.60 -20.91
C MET A 396 -2.20 15.68 -21.83
N PRO A 397 -2.41 14.40 -21.47
CA PRO A 397 -3.27 13.50 -22.22
C PRO A 397 -4.68 14.09 -22.37
N GLN A 398 -5.37 13.72 -23.45
CA GLN A 398 -6.70 14.25 -23.77
C GLN A 398 -7.83 13.26 -23.51
N ARG A 399 -7.49 11.98 -23.30
CA ARG A 399 -8.44 10.88 -23.09
C ARG A 399 -7.82 9.81 -22.20
N PRO A 400 -8.62 9.12 -21.38
CA PRO A 400 -8.15 7.94 -20.66
C PRO A 400 -7.86 6.81 -21.65
N VAL A 401 -6.95 5.92 -21.26
CA VAL A 401 -6.62 4.71 -22.01
C VAL A 401 -7.38 3.54 -21.40
N ARG A 402 -7.93 2.66 -22.24
CA ARG A 402 -8.43 1.37 -21.77
C ARG A 402 -7.28 0.39 -21.71
N ASN A 403 -7.06 -0.19 -20.53
CA ASN A 403 -6.02 -1.19 -20.34
C ASN A 403 -6.53 -2.60 -20.69
N PRO A 404 -5.87 -3.32 -21.61
CA PRO A 404 -6.25 -4.70 -21.96
C PRO A 404 -6.26 -5.65 -20.76
N GLN A 405 -5.40 -5.43 -19.76
CA GLN A 405 -5.38 -6.25 -18.54
C GLN A 405 -6.64 -6.04 -17.71
N THR A 406 -7.09 -4.79 -17.56
CA THR A 406 -8.32 -4.45 -16.84
C THR A 406 -9.55 -4.99 -17.57
N GLU A 407 -9.58 -4.92 -18.91
CA GLU A 407 -10.64 -5.52 -19.72
C GLU A 407 -10.68 -7.04 -19.53
N ALA A 408 -9.54 -7.73 -19.60
CA ALA A 408 -9.45 -9.17 -19.37
C ALA A 408 -9.84 -9.57 -17.93
N PHE A 409 -9.43 -8.78 -16.94
CA PHE A 409 -9.77 -9.01 -15.53
C PHE A 409 -11.28 -8.88 -15.27
N LEU A 410 -11.91 -7.82 -15.80
CA LEU A 410 -13.36 -7.64 -15.66
C LEU A 410 -14.13 -8.70 -16.44
N SER A 411 -13.68 -9.06 -17.65
CA SER A 411 -14.27 -10.15 -18.42
C SER A 411 -14.17 -11.50 -17.70
N MET A 412 -13.05 -11.78 -17.01
CA MET A 412 -12.88 -12.99 -16.18
C MET A 412 -13.90 -13.05 -15.03
N LEU A 413 -14.31 -11.88 -14.54
CA LEU A 413 -15.33 -11.74 -13.52
C LEU A 413 -16.74 -11.51 -14.11
N ASP A 414 -17.00 -11.76 -15.39
CA ASP A 414 -18.29 -11.48 -16.05
C ASP A 414 -18.82 -10.05 -15.80
N LEU A 415 -17.93 -9.08 -15.62
CA LEU A 415 -18.25 -7.69 -15.36
C LEU A 415 -18.05 -6.85 -16.64
N PRO A 416 -18.92 -5.87 -16.90
CA PRO A 416 -18.67 -4.90 -17.95
C PRO A 416 -17.50 -3.98 -17.58
N TYR A 417 -16.85 -3.39 -18.58
CA TYR A 417 -15.89 -2.32 -18.34
C TYR A 417 -16.63 -1.06 -17.84
N ASN A 418 -16.16 -0.46 -16.75
CA ASN A 418 -16.84 0.68 -16.08
C ASN A 418 -15.93 1.87 -15.77
N LEU A 419 -14.77 1.98 -16.43
CA LEU A 419 -13.86 3.13 -16.30
C LEU A 419 -13.98 4.13 -17.46
N ASP A 420 -14.93 3.92 -18.39
CA ASP A 420 -15.20 4.86 -19.46
C ASP A 420 -15.98 6.07 -18.96
N TRP A 421 -15.43 7.26 -19.22
CA TRP A 421 -16.14 8.49 -18.99
C TRP A 421 -17.26 8.70 -20.02
N ALA A 422 -18.50 8.39 -19.63
CA ALA A 422 -19.68 8.60 -20.49
C ALA A 422 -19.96 10.09 -20.82
N GLY A 423 -19.34 11.04 -20.10
CA GLY A 423 -19.57 12.48 -20.28
C GLY A 423 -18.89 13.12 -21.49
N ALA A 424 -18.03 12.40 -22.21
CA ALA A 424 -17.34 12.94 -23.39
C ALA A 424 -18.29 13.25 -24.57
N ALA A 425 -19.48 12.65 -24.60
CA ALA A 425 -20.49 12.93 -25.64
C ALA A 425 -21.40 14.13 -25.33
N ALA A 426 -21.47 14.59 -24.07
CA ALA A 426 -22.45 15.59 -23.63
C ALA A 426 -21.86 16.97 -23.26
N ALA A 427 -20.54 17.08 -23.12
CA ALA A 427 -19.87 18.33 -22.70
C ALA A 427 -19.33 19.19 -23.87
N GLY A 428 -19.75 18.91 -25.11
CA GLY A 428 -19.48 19.77 -26.27
C GLY A 428 -20.37 21.01 -26.26
N GLY A 429 -20.17 21.93 -25.32
CA GLY A 429 -20.95 23.17 -25.25
C GLY A 429 -20.88 23.87 -23.91
N GLY A 430 -19.73 24.48 -23.61
CA GLY A 430 -19.62 25.33 -22.42
C GLY A 430 -18.21 25.86 -22.23
N ALA A 431 -17.88 26.96 -22.89
CA ALA A 431 -16.71 27.77 -22.54
C ALA A 431 -16.94 28.36 -21.14
N GLY A 432 -16.35 27.74 -20.12
CA GLY A 432 -16.35 28.24 -18.75
C GLY A 432 -15.13 29.14 -18.51
N SER A 433 -15.40 30.40 -18.15
CA SER A 433 -14.42 31.45 -17.86
C SER A 433 -13.43 31.07 -16.75
N SER A 434 -12.15 31.39 -16.95
CA SER A 434 -11.09 31.30 -15.95
C SER A 434 -11.28 32.33 -14.84
N ALA A 435 -11.74 31.90 -13.67
CA ALA A 435 -11.56 32.64 -12.42
C ALA A 435 -10.27 32.13 -11.76
N GLY A 436 -9.36 33.06 -11.45
CA GLY A 436 -8.06 32.76 -10.86
C GLY A 436 -8.19 32.01 -9.55
N ALA A 437 -7.65 30.80 -9.49
CA ALA A 437 -7.43 30.07 -8.25
C ALA A 437 -6.16 30.62 -7.61
N SER A 438 -6.29 31.26 -6.45
CA SER A 438 -5.16 31.53 -5.57
C SER A 438 -4.58 30.19 -5.10
N GLU A 439 -3.26 30.03 -5.21
CA GLU A 439 -2.51 28.94 -4.57
C GLU A 439 -2.74 29.01 -3.05
N VAL A 440 -3.64 28.17 -2.55
CA VAL A 440 -3.70 27.87 -1.12
C VAL A 440 -2.79 26.68 -0.92
N SER A 441 -1.63 26.91 -0.30
CA SER A 441 -0.72 25.85 0.17
C SER A 441 -1.49 24.98 1.16
N ASP A 442 -1.71 23.71 0.82
CA ASP A 442 -2.34 22.75 1.73
C ASP A 442 -1.28 22.31 2.75
N PRO A 443 -1.42 22.63 4.05
CA PRO A 443 -0.44 22.30 5.08
C PRO A 443 -0.28 20.78 5.32
N SER A 444 -1.18 19.96 4.76
CA SER A 444 -1.11 18.50 4.82
C SER A 444 -0.58 17.84 3.55
N GLU A 445 -0.17 18.62 2.55
CA GLU A 445 0.78 18.16 1.54
C GLU A 445 2.18 18.43 2.07
N ILE A 446 2.99 17.38 2.24
CA ILE A 446 4.42 17.58 2.49
C ILE A 446 4.98 18.14 1.20
N GLU A 447 5.20 19.45 1.14
CA GLU A 447 6.00 20.05 0.09
C GLU A 447 7.31 19.27 0.02
N LEU A 448 7.71 18.87 -1.20
CA LEU A 448 9.05 18.37 -1.47
C LEU A 448 10.01 19.49 -1.06
N GLY A 449 10.39 19.49 0.21
CA GLY A 449 11.37 20.40 0.77
C GLY A 449 12.67 20.23 -0.01
N ASP A 450 13.35 21.34 -0.18
CA ASP A 450 14.67 21.45 -0.79
C ASP A 450 15.70 20.68 0.05
N ASP A 451 15.65 19.35 0.01
CA ASP A 451 16.71 18.47 0.48
C ASP A 451 17.77 18.30 -0.64
N THR A 452 18.07 19.38 -1.40
CA THR A 452 19.14 19.34 -2.39
C THR A 452 20.49 19.26 -1.67
N VAL A 453 21.17 18.14 -1.88
CA VAL A 453 22.62 18.18 -2.06
C VAL A 453 22.84 18.94 -3.37
N GLU A 454 23.62 20.02 -3.33
CA GLU A 454 24.00 20.77 -4.54
C GLU A 454 24.58 19.82 -5.58
N ASP A 455 23.92 19.70 -6.73
CA ASP A 455 24.40 18.94 -7.89
C ASP A 455 25.65 19.64 -8.46
N GLY A 456 26.83 19.11 -8.09
CA GLY A 456 28.08 19.34 -8.79
C GLY A 456 28.44 18.08 -9.58
N GLU A 457 28.37 18.20 -10.92
CA GLU A 457 28.97 17.37 -11.98
C GLU A 457 29.12 15.85 -11.74
N GLU A 458 28.48 15.03 -12.58
CA GLU A 458 28.68 13.57 -12.65
C GLU A 458 30.16 13.19 -12.56
N PRO A 459 30.51 12.20 -11.71
CA PRO A 459 31.67 11.38 -12.00
C PRO A 459 31.38 9.87 -11.95
N GLU A 460 32.14 9.17 -12.77
CA GLU A 460 32.31 7.71 -12.77
C GLU A 460 32.55 7.16 -11.34
N THR A 461 31.85 6.08 -11.00
CA THR A 461 32.04 5.22 -9.82
C THR A 461 32.15 5.95 -8.47
N ASP A 462 31.01 6.20 -7.83
CA ASP A 462 30.87 7.03 -6.64
C ASP A 462 31.29 6.33 -5.30
N PRO A 463 32.31 6.84 -4.59
CA PRO A 463 32.67 6.41 -3.23
C PRO A 463 31.58 6.69 -2.17
N ALA A 464 30.62 7.59 -2.43
CA ALA A 464 29.49 7.84 -1.54
C ALA A 464 28.52 6.65 -1.49
N LEU A 465 28.43 5.84 -2.55
CA LEU A 465 27.69 4.57 -2.54
C LEU A 465 28.27 3.59 -1.52
N ALA A 466 29.61 3.53 -1.37
CA ALA A 466 30.26 2.70 -0.37
C ALA A 466 30.00 3.22 1.07
N ALA A 467 29.84 4.53 1.25
CA ALA A 467 29.46 5.13 2.54
C ALA A 467 27.98 4.91 2.88
N VAL A 468 27.08 4.97 1.89
CA VAL A 468 25.65 4.64 2.01
C VAL A 468 25.48 3.17 2.39
N LEU A 469 26.19 2.28 1.69
CA LEU A 469 26.27 0.86 2.02
C LEU A 469 26.82 0.69 3.45
N GLY A 470 27.90 1.36 3.82
CA GLY A 470 28.49 1.27 5.17
C GLY A 470 27.54 1.70 6.31
N GLN A 471 26.71 2.71 6.11
CA GLN A 471 25.74 3.17 7.12
C GLN A 471 24.51 2.25 7.20
N GLN A 472 24.02 1.74 6.07
CA GLN A 472 22.95 0.73 6.04
C GLN A 472 23.42 -0.60 6.64
N MET A 473 24.68 -0.98 6.38
CA MET A 473 25.35 -2.13 6.97
C MET A 473 25.43 -2.03 8.49
N ALA A 474 25.69 -0.84 9.05
CA ALA A 474 25.71 -0.62 10.49
C ALA A 474 24.32 -0.67 11.15
N ALA A 475 23.28 -0.22 10.45
CA ALA A 475 21.90 -0.29 10.93
C ALA A 475 21.30 -1.71 10.86
N ALA A 476 21.76 -2.54 9.91
CA ALA A 476 21.34 -3.95 9.77
C ALA A 476 22.17 -4.92 10.64
N ALA A 477 23.45 -4.62 10.91
CA ALA A 477 24.35 -5.48 11.68
C ALA A 477 24.38 -5.18 13.20
N ALA A 478 23.86 -4.03 13.63
CA ALA A 478 23.67 -3.79 15.06
C ALA A 478 22.45 -4.61 15.53
N ASN A 479 22.63 -5.47 16.54
CA ASN A 479 21.51 -5.95 17.37
C ASN A 479 20.67 -4.73 17.72
N ASN A 480 19.46 -4.70 17.19
CA ASN A 480 18.64 -3.52 17.14
C ASN A 480 18.14 -3.21 18.56
N PRO A 481 18.51 -2.08 19.19
CA PRO A 481 17.90 -1.69 20.47
C PRO A 481 16.40 -1.33 20.31
N GLU A 482 15.85 -1.36 19.09
CA GLU A 482 14.43 -1.23 18.77
C GLU A 482 13.71 -2.60 18.60
N GLU A 483 14.38 -3.72 18.87
CA GLU A 483 13.71 -5.02 19.03
C GLU A 483 13.01 -5.03 20.39
N ILE A 484 11.68 -5.08 20.39
CA ILE A 484 10.92 -5.36 21.62
C ILE A 484 11.14 -6.85 21.90
N GLU A 485 12.09 -7.19 22.79
CA GLU A 485 12.19 -8.54 23.34
C GLU A 485 10.87 -8.88 24.04
N LEU A 486 10.18 -9.89 23.52
CA LEU A 486 9.02 -10.49 24.17
C LEU A 486 9.42 -11.90 24.59
N ASP A 487 9.82 -12.05 25.85
CA ASP A 487 9.88 -13.35 26.51
C ASP A 487 8.47 -13.97 26.48
N PHE A 488 8.33 -15.12 25.82
CA PHE A 488 7.18 -16.02 25.94
C PHE A 488 7.62 -17.33 26.57
#